data_AF-W6UN59-F1
#
_entry.id   AF-W6UN59-F1
#
_cell.length_a   1.000
_cell.length_b   1.000
_cell.length_c   1.000
_cell.angle_alpha   90.00
_cell.angle_beta   90.00
_cell.angle_gamma   90.00
#
_symmetry.space_group_name_H-M   'P 1'
#
loop_
_entity.id
_entity.type
_entity.pdbx_description
1 polymer ?
#
loop_
_entity_poly.entity_id
_entity_poly.type
_entity_poly.pdbx_seq_one_letter_code
_entity_poly.pdbx_strand_id
1 'polypeptide(L)'
;MAGRQEKDESLSYKQEFLRFCQTTTIRGVSRIVNSRNKGIRSLWLTFVICLYIGLFTCMILLASQYFDYDVIHPPRVLRDTPSPFPSLTLCNLRPLSPPGMKRIRQLQFRDPRDFAKNLNEFAAGLYFYRNRSHDYELVSSAISMGGYLESLPKGSSYSLGHLQNETVIQCMVLYLEGSSRIIEPCEKVGRWRHFFHALYLNCHSFDIDPSISRRVLTIELFSYLNERHDEVECHDCFASEIKSQLSGAVVVVHTASTYPDVNQEGINLQPGTLTEIKIKAIENIQKEPPYGRCTRDTPTEIPGHDNMSYAYSEYGCRMYTIQVG
;
A
#
# COMPACT_ATOMS: atom_id res chain seq x y z
N MET A 1 -74.22 -41.98 -26.42
CA MET A 1 -74.25 -41.17 -25.18
C MET A 1 -73.36 -41.90 -24.16
N ALA A 2 -72.05 -41.66 -24.23
CA ALA A 2 -71.32 -40.67 -23.42
C ALA A 2 -71.00 -41.20 -22.00
N GLY A 3 -69.70 -41.41 -21.74
CA GLY A 3 -69.13 -41.34 -20.39
C GLY A 3 -68.66 -42.66 -19.73
N ARG A 4 -67.59 -43.30 -20.21
CA ARG A 4 -66.83 -44.27 -19.39
C ARG A 4 -65.38 -44.52 -19.86
N GLN A 5 -64.55 -43.47 -19.98
CA GLN A 5 -63.12 -43.65 -20.30
C GLN A 5 -62.12 -42.93 -19.39
N GLU A 6 -62.57 -42.21 -18.35
CA GLU A 6 -61.65 -41.39 -17.53
C GLU A 6 -61.11 -42.07 -16.25
N LYS A 7 -61.60 -43.28 -15.90
CA LYS A 7 -61.32 -43.90 -14.59
C LYS A 7 -60.13 -44.87 -14.55
N ASP A 8 -59.74 -45.45 -15.68
CA ASP A 8 -58.76 -46.56 -15.72
C ASP A 8 -57.30 -46.08 -15.78
N GLU A 9 -57.03 -44.96 -16.46
CA GLU A 9 -55.70 -44.31 -16.48
C GLU A 9 -55.25 -43.91 -15.06
N SER A 10 -56.16 -43.35 -14.27
CA SER A 10 -55.86 -42.85 -12.91
C SER A 10 -55.43 -43.95 -11.91
N LEU A 11 -55.83 -45.20 -12.16
CA LEU A 11 -55.50 -46.34 -11.30
C LEU A 11 -54.07 -46.85 -11.57
N SER A 12 -53.66 -46.81 -12.84
CA SER A 12 -52.32 -47.18 -13.31
C SER A 12 -51.24 -46.25 -12.74
N TYR A 13 -51.43 -44.93 -12.83
CA TYR A 13 -50.47 -43.95 -12.29
C TYR A 13 -50.30 -44.06 -10.76
N LYS A 14 -51.38 -44.38 -10.03
CA LYS A 14 -51.30 -44.56 -8.57
C LYS A 14 -50.50 -45.80 -8.17
N GLN A 15 -50.67 -46.90 -8.91
CA GLN A 15 -49.91 -48.13 -8.66
C GLN A 15 -48.42 -47.95 -8.97
N GLU A 16 -48.10 -47.28 -10.08
CA GLU A 16 -46.70 -46.98 -10.41
C GLU A 16 -46.08 -45.97 -9.44
N PHE A 17 -46.83 -44.98 -8.95
CA PHE A 17 -46.36 -44.08 -7.90
C PHE A 17 -46.09 -44.81 -6.58
N LEU A 18 -46.95 -45.75 -6.18
CA LEU A 18 -46.73 -46.58 -5.00
C LEU A 18 -45.50 -47.47 -5.17
N ARG A 19 -45.32 -48.07 -6.34
CA ARG A 19 -44.15 -48.88 -6.70
C ARG A 19 -42.87 -48.04 -6.63
N PHE A 20 -42.90 -46.81 -7.16
CA PHE A 20 -41.81 -45.85 -7.05
C PHE A 20 -41.48 -45.49 -5.59
N CYS A 21 -42.48 -45.17 -4.76
CA CYS A 21 -42.25 -44.86 -3.35
C CYS A 21 -41.72 -46.06 -2.54
N GLN A 22 -41.95 -47.29 -3.00
CA GLN A 22 -41.41 -48.50 -2.37
C GLN A 22 -39.97 -48.79 -2.80
N THR A 23 -39.60 -48.47 -4.04
CA THR A 23 -38.28 -48.75 -4.62
C THR A 23 -37.32 -47.55 -4.61
N THR A 24 -37.79 -46.37 -4.21
CA THR A 24 -36.98 -45.15 -4.17
C THR A 24 -35.81 -45.26 -3.19
N THR A 25 -34.70 -44.60 -3.54
CA THR A 25 -33.52 -44.45 -2.68
C THR A 25 -33.70 -43.37 -1.62
N ILE A 26 -34.81 -42.61 -1.65
CA ILE A 26 -35.13 -41.60 -0.64
C ILE A 26 -35.40 -42.29 0.69
N ARG A 27 -34.45 -42.15 1.62
CA ARG A 27 -34.53 -42.76 2.94
C ARG A 27 -35.78 -42.27 3.67
N GLY A 28 -36.58 -43.22 4.17
CA GLY A 28 -37.80 -42.95 4.94
C GLY A 28 -39.10 -43.04 4.13
N VAL A 29 -39.08 -42.81 2.81
CA VAL A 29 -40.31 -42.85 1.97
C VAL A 29 -40.88 -44.27 1.87
N SER A 30 -40.04 -45.28 1.70
CA SER A 30 -40.47 -46.69 1.70
C SER A 30 -41.07 -47.12 3.05
N ARG A 31 -40.56 -46.56 4.17
CA ARG A 31 -41.10 -46.82 5.51
C ARG A 31 -42.45 -46.15 5.75
N ILE A 32 -42.70 -44.98 5.14
CA ILE A 32 -44.02 -44.32 5.17
C ILE A 32 -45.06 -45.22 4.47
N VAL A 33 -44.74 -45.74 3.29
CA VAL A 33 -45.66 -46.56 2.49
C VAL A 33 -45.91 -47.94 3.11
N ASN A 34 -44.87 -48.56 3.68
CA ASN A 34 -44.99 -49.90 4.28
C ASN A 34 -45.53 -49.91 5.72
N SER A 35 -45.70 -48.74 6.35
CA SER A 35 -46.21 -48.65 7.73
C SER A 35 -47.74 -48.83 7.79
N ARG A 36 -48.18 -49.83 8.57
CA ARG A 36 -49.61 -50.17 8.74
C ARG A 36 -50.32 -49.29 9.78
N ASN A 37 -49.58 -48.79 10.77
CA ASN A 37 -50.12 -48.00 11.89
C ASN A 37 -50.05 -46.49 11.59
N LYS A 38 -51.17 -45.76 11.77
CA LYS A 38 -51.28 -44.32 11.49
C LYS A 38 -50.30 -43.47 12.31
N GLY A 39 -50.03 -43.84 13.57
CA GLY A 39 -49.07 -43.12 14.42
C GLY A 39 -47.63 -43.24 13.93
N ILE A 40 -47.20 -44.45 13.58
CA ILE A 40 -45.85 -44.73 13.04
C ILE A 40 -45.67 -44.06 11.67
N ARG A 41 -46.72 -44.06 10.84
CA ARG A 41 -46.73 -43.37 9.55
C ARG A 41 -46.53 -41.86 9.70
N SER A 42 -47.22 -41.24 10.67
CA SER A 42 -47.06 -39.82 10.98
C SER A 42 -45.65 -39.50 11.47
N LEU A 43 -45.06 -40.35 12.30
CA LEU A 43 -43.70 -40.18 12.79
C LEU A 43 -42.68 -40.21 11.64
N TRP A 44 -42.78 -41.17 10.72
CA TRP A 44 -41.91 -41.24 9.54
C TRP A 44 -42.10 -40.05 8.60
N LEU A 45 -43.34 -39.57 8.44
CA LEU A 45 -43.63 -38.38 7.65
C LEU A 45 -42.95 -37.14 8.24
N THR A 46 -43.12 -36.89 9.54
CA THR A 46 -42.48 -35.76 10.24
C THR A 46 -40.97 -35.85 10.14
N PHE A 47 -40.38 -37.04 10.34
CA PHE A 47 -38.94 -37.24 10.23
C PHE A 47 -38.40 -36.89 8.83
N VAL A 48 -39.08 -37.37 7.78
CA VAL A 48 -38.67 -37.10 6.39
C VAL A 48 -38.81 -35.61 6.05
N ILE A 49 -39.87 -34.95 6.50
CA ILE A 49 -40.07 -33.50 6.31
C ILE A 49 -38.97 -32.71 7.03
N CYS A 50 -38.70 -32.99 8.31
CA CYS A 50 -37.64 -32.32 9.06
C CYS A 50 -36.26 -32.50 8.42
N LEU A 51 -35.96 -33.70 7.92
CA LEU A 51 -34.70 -33.98 7.24
C LEU A 51 -34.59 -33.21 5.93
N TYR A 52 -35.68 -33.10 5.15
CA TYR A 52 -35.69 -32.33 3.90
C TYR A 52 -35.52 -30.83 4.14
N ILE A 53 -36.18 -30.28 5.17
CA ILE A 53 -35.99 -28.89 5.60
C ILE A 53 -34.53 -28.66 6.00
N GLY A 54 -33.96 -29.54 6.84
CA GLY A 54 -32.56 -29.46 7.26
C GLY A 54 -31.58 -29.50 6.08
N LEU A 55 -31.78 -30.41 5.13
CA LEU A 55 -30.96 -30.48 3.91
C LEU A 55 -31.08 -29.21 3.07
N PHE A 56 -32.30 -28.68 2.91
CA PHE A 56 -32.52 -27.44 2.16
C PHE A 56 -31.84 -26.25 2.82
N THR A 57 -31.91 -26.14 4.15
CA THR A 57 -31.18 -25.11 4.90
C THR A 57 -29.66 -25.26 4.75
N CYS A 58 -29.11 -26.48 4.84
CA CYS A 58 -27.69 -26.71 4.63
C CYS A 58 -27.26 -26.35 3.21
N MET A 59 -28.07 -26.65 2.20
CA MET A 59 -27.80 -26.26 0.81
C MET A 59 -27.79 -24.73 0.64
N ILE A 60 -28.73 -24.01 1.26
CA ILE A 60 -28.74 -22.54 1.24
C ILE A 60 -27.48 -21.98 1.91
N LEU A 61 -27.08 -22.53 3.06
CA LEU A 61 -25.88 -22.09 3.77
C LEU A 61 -24.61 -22.35 2.94
N LEU A 62 -24.48 -23.52 2.33
CA LEU A 62 -23.34 -23.86 1.45
C LEU A 62 -23.31 -22.99 0.19
N ALA A 63 -24.47 -22.71 -0.41
CA ALA A 63 -24.57 -21.81 -1.54
C ALA A 63 -24.17 -20.39 -1.14
N SER A 64 -24.64 -19.89 0.00
CA SER A 64 -24.29 -18.57 0.52
C SER A 64 -22.78 -18.46 0.74
N GLN A 65 -22.18 -19.44 1.44
CA GLN A 65 -20.74 -19.50 1.68
C GLN A 65 -19.92 -19.57 0.37
N TYR A 66 -20.45 -20.23 -0.66
CA TYR A 66 -19.80 -20.26 -1.98
C TYR A 66 -19.84 -18.88 -2.68
N PHE A 67 -20.96 -18.16 -2.56
CA PHE A 67 -21.13 -16.82 -3.14
C PHE A 67 -20.51 -15.69 -2.30
N ASP A 68 -20.05 -15.97 -1.09
CA ASP A 68 -19.24 -15.03 -0.31
C ASP A 68 -17.82 -14.88 -0.88
N TYR A 69 -17.38 -15.82 -1.75
CA TYR A 69 -16.07 -15.82 -2.41
C TYR A 69 -14.87 -15.73 -1.46
N ASP A 70 -15.01 -16.18 -0.21
CA ASP A 70 -13.95 -16.17 0.78
C ASP A 70 -12.76 -17.05 0.35
N VAL A 71 -11.53 -16.53 0.51
CA VAL A 71 -10.28 -17.22 0.17
C VAL A 71 -9.40 -17.36 1.40
N ILE A 72 -8.95 -18.59 1.66
CA ILE A 72 -7.94 -18.88 2.68
C ILE A 72 -6.55 -18.82 2.03
N HIS A 73 -5.68 -17.97 2.57
CA HIS A 73 -4.31 -17.80 2.10
C HIS A 73 -3.31 -18.45 3.09
N PRO A 74 -2.81 -19.67 2.82
CA PRO A 74 -1.79 -20.25 3.67
C PRO A 74 -0.44 -19.55 3.41
N PRO A 75 0.24 -19.01 4.45
CA PRO A 75 1.56 -18.43 4.28
C PRO A 75 2.55 -19.51 3.86
N ARG A 76 3.30 -19.27 2.77
CA ARG A 76 4.38 -20.14 2.31
C ARG A 76 5.71 -19.48 2.63
N VAL A 77 6.55 -20.17 3.40
CA VAL A 77 7.92 -19.74 3.64
C VAL A 77 8.82 -20.48 2.66
N LEU A 78 9.23 -19.78 1.62
CA LEU A 78 10.23 -20.28 0.69
C LEU A 78 11.62 -20.04 1.31
N ARG A 79 12.32 -21.12 1.64
CA ARG A 79 13.72 -21.05 2.10
C ARG A 79 14.64 -21.13 0.88
N ASP A 80 15.79 -20.48 0.96
CA ASP A 80 16.87 -20.55 -0.04
C ASP A 80 16.48 -20.06 -1.46
N THR A 81 15.43 -19.25 -1.57
CA THR A 81 15.03 -18.62 -2.83
C THR A 81 15.54 -17.19 -2.85
N PRO A 82 16.47 -16.82 -3.75
CA PRO A 82 17.04 -15.49 -3.77
C PRO A 82 15.99 -14.47 -4.22
N SER A 83 15.67 -13.52 -3.34
CA SER A 83 14.84 -12.36 -3.65
C SER A 83 15.70 -11.27 -4.30
N PRO A 84 15.21 -10.53 -5.30
CA PRO A 84 15.88 -9.31 -5.73
C PRO A 84 16.02 -8.36 -4.54
N PHE A 85 17.19 -7.76 -4.40
CA PHE A 85 17.47 -6.75 -3.38
C PHE A 85 16.59 -5.51 -3.63
N PRO A 86 16.00 -4.92 -2.58
CA PRO A 86 15.10 -3.78 -2.71
C PRO A 86 15.83 -2.50 -3.11
N SER A 87 15.06 -1.48 -3.48
CA SER A 87 15.59 -0.13 -3.62
C SER A 87 15.58 0.59 -2.29
N LEU A 88 16.53 1.52 -2.16
CA LEU A 88 16.72 2.32 -0.97
C LEU A 88 16.52 3.79 -1.29
N THR A 89 15.62 4.45 -0.58
CA THR A 89 15.45 5.90 -0.68
C THR A 89 15.97 6.57 0.58
N LEU A 90 16.74 7.65 0.41
CA LEU A 90 17.29 8.48 1.46
C LEU A 90 16.86 9.94 1.25
N CYS A 91 16.32 10.56 2.30
CA CYS A 91 16.09 12.00 2.35
C CYS A 91 16.66 12.59 3.63
N ASN A 92 17.05 13.86 3.58
CA ASN A 92 17.46 14.60 4.77
C ASN A 92 16.20 15.10 5.53
N LEU A 93 16.17 14.93 6.85
CA LEU A 93 15.10 15.48 7.69
C LEU A 93 15.19 17.01 7.78
N ARG A 94 16.37 17.57 7.53
CA ARG A 94 16.60 19.00 7.30
C ARG A 94 16.59 19.23 5.78
N PRO A 95 15.49 19.72 5.20
CA PRO A 95 15.33 19.66 3.76
C PRO A 95 16.10 20.76 3.03
N LEU A 96 16.41 21.88 3.70
CA LEU A 96 17.20 22.97 3.13
C LEU A 96 18.69 22.73 3.33
N SER A 97 19.46 22.72 2.25
CA SER A 97 20.92 22.65 2.33
C SER A 97 21.52 24.00 2.77
N PRO A 98 22.73 24.05 3.36
CA PRO A 98 23.37 25.34 3.66
C PRO A 98 23.60 26.23 2.44
N PRO A 99 23.97 25.71 1.25
CA PRO A 99 23.93 26.49 0.01
C PRO A 99 22.54 27.05 -0.29
N GLY A 100 21.49 26.25 -0.10
CA GLY A 100 20.09 26.66 -0.24
C GLY A 100 19.71 27.80 0.70
N MET A 101 20.06 27.69 1.98
CA MET A 101 19.84 28.74 2.99
C MET A 101 20.57 30.04 2.64
N LYS A 102 21.82 29.94 2.18
CA LYS A 102 22.56 31.11 1.70
C LYS A 102 21.84 31.76 0.53
N ARG A 103 21.26 30.98 -0.38
CA ARG A 103 20.51 31.47 -1.53
C ARG A 103 19.20 32.14 -1.14
N ILE A 104 18.45 31.60 -0.18
CA ILE A 104 17.25 32.25 0.40
C ILE A 104 17.62 33.64 0.92
N ARG A 105 18.68 33.74 1.70
CA ARG A 105 19.16 35.03 2.25
C ARG A 105 19.61 36.00 1.14
N GLN A 106 20.33 35.52 0.13
CA GLN A 106 20.79 36.33 -1.00
C GLN A 106 19.64 36.88 -1.86
N LEU A 107 18.61 36.06 -2.08
CA LEU A 107 17.41 36.44 -2.83
C LEU A 107 16.40 37.22 -1.98
N GLN A 108 16.71 37.47 -0.70
CA GLN A 108 15.83 38.12 0.26
C GLN A 108 14.46 37.42 0.40
N PHE A 109 14.44 36.10 0.22
CA PHE A 109 13.26 35.29 0.51
C PHE A 109 13.14 35.11 2.03
N ARG A 110 11.89 35.02 2.50
CA ARG A 110 11.62 34.64 3.89
C ARG A 110 11.98 33.18 4.08
N ASP A 111 12.57 32.83 5.22
CA ASP A 111 12.77 31.43 5.56
C ASP A 111 11.41 30.76 5.91
N PRO A 112 11.36 29.41 5.96
CA PRO A 112 10.10 28.71 6.23
C PRO A 112 9.43 29.11 7.55
N ARG A 113 10.21 29.35 8.61
CA ARG A 113 9.69 29.76 9.92
C ARG A 113 9.10 31.16 9.86
N ASP A 114 9.77 32.10 9.20
CA ASP A 114 9.26 33.44 8.98
C ASP A 114 8.01 33.42 8.09
N PHE A 115 8.02 32.64 7.01
CA PHE A 115 6.84 32.43 6.16
C PHE A 115 5.65 31.96 7.01
N ALA A 116 5.84 30.92 7.83
CA ALA A 116 4.80 30.36 8.69
C ALA A 116 4.28 31.37 9.71
N LYS A 117 5.17 32.15 10.34
CA LYS A 117 4.79 33.18 11.31
C LYS A 117 3.89 34.25 10.68
N ASN A 118 4.29 34.77 9.53
CA ASN A 118 3.54 35.83 8.85
C ASN A 118 2.18 35.32 8.32
N LEU A 119 2.14 34.10 7.80
CA LEU A 119 0.91 33.51 7.30
C LEU A 119 -0.06 33.21 8.46
N ASN A 120 0.44 32.76 9.61
CA ASN A 120 -0.34 32.61 10.84
C ASN A 120 -0.94 33.95 11.31
N GLU A 121 -0.15 35.03 11.35
CA GLU A 121 -0.63 36.36 11.74
C GLU A 121 -1.74 36.86 10.80
N PHE A 122 -1.57 36.65 9.49
CA PHE A 122 -2.59 36.98 8.50
C PHE A 122 -3.86 36.15 8.68
N ALA A 123 -3.73 34.83 8.86
CA ALA A 123 -4.86 33.92 9.10
C ALA A 123 -5.64 34.31 10.36
N ALA A 124 -4.93 34.59 11.46
CA ALA A 124 -5.54 35.04 12.71
C ALA A 124 -6.38 36.32 12.49
N GLY A 125 -5.90 37.24 11.65
CA GLY A 125 -6.66 38.45 11.32
C GLY A 125 -7.96 38.19 10.56
N LEU A 126 -8.01 37.17 9.70
CA LEU A 126 -9.23 36.75 9.00
C LEU A 126 -10.28 36.22 9.98
N TYR A 127 -9.84 35.41 10.96
CA TYR A 127 -10.71 34.82 11.95
C TYR A 127 -11.23 35.87 12.95
N PHE A 128 -10.32 36.58 13.62
CA PHE A 128 -10.68 37.47 14.75
C PHE A 128 -11.29 38.80 14.31
N TYR A 129 -10.80 39.43 13.23
CA TYR A 129 -11.22 40.79 12.87
C TYR A 129 -12.22 40.84 11.70
N ARG A 130 -12.23 39.80 10.84
CA ARG A 130 -13.09 39.78 9.64
C ARG A 130 -14.19 38.72 9.70
N ASN A 131 -14.22 37.87 10.73
CA ASN A 131 -15.18 36.78 10.88
C ASN A 131 -15.26 35.85 9.65
N ARG A 132 -14.11 35.62 8.98
CA ARG A 132 -13.99 34.79 7.77
C ARG A 132 -13.37 33.44 8.13
N SER A 133 -14.16 32.56 8.74
CA SER A 133 -13.69 31.25 9.23
C SER A 133 -13.23 30.31 8.11
N HIS A 134 -13.94 30.28 6.98
CA HIS A 134 -13.59 29.43 5.84
C HIS A 134 -12.24 29.83 5.22
N ASP A 135 -11.97 31.13 5.09
CA ASP A 135 -10.70 31.60 4.55
C ASP A 135 -9.55 31.39 5.56
N TYR A 136 -9.83 31.50 6.85
CA TYR A 136 -8.88 31.11 7.89
C TYR A 136 -8.46 29.64 7.73
N GLU A 137 -9.43 28.73 7.54
CA GLU A 137 -9.14 27.30 7.36
C GLU A 137 -8.26 27.07 6.12
N LEU A 138 -8.64 27.66 4.98
CA LEU A 138 -7.87 27.54 3.74
C LEU A 138 -6.43 28.07 3.90
N VAL A 139 -6.26 29.27 4.45
CA VAL A 139 -4.94 29.88 4.65
C VAL A 139 -4.11 29.10 5.66
N SER A 140 -4.72 28.62 6.75
CA SER A 140 -4.02 27.84 7.78
C SER A 140 -3.50 26.51 7.24
N SER A 141 -4.20 25.89 6.28
CA SER A 141 -3.77 24.66 5.63
C SER A 141 -2.49 24.82 4.78
N ALA A 142 -2.20 26.04 4.31
CA ALA A 142 -0.99 26.36 3.57
C ALA A 142 0.25 26.58 4.46
N ILE A 143 0.11 26.52 5.79
CA ILE A 143 1.21 26.70 6.75
C ILE A 143 1.98 25.38 6.91
N SER A 144 2.73 25.04 5.86
CA SER A 144 3.52 23.82 5.74
C SER A 144 4.76 24.06 4.89
N MET A 145 5.70 23.11 4.90
CA MET A 145 6.85 23.14 3.99
C MET A 145 6.39 23.15 2.53
N GLY A 146 5.36 22.37 2.19
CA GLY A 146 4.77 22.37 0.85
C GLY A 146 4.23 23.76 0.45
N GLY A 147 3.46 24.41 1.33
CA GLY A 147 2.95 25.76 1.07
C GLY A 147 4.06 26.82 0.96
N TYR A 148 5.14 26.68 1.74
CA TYR A 148 6.33 27.52 1.57
C TYR A 148 6.96 27.35 0.19
N LEU A 149 7.15 26.11 -0.27
CA LEU A 149 7.77 25.84 -1.57
C LEU A 149 6.92 26.34 -2.74
N GLU A 150 5.59 26.23 -2.64
CA GLU A 150 4.66 26.78 -3.64
C GLU A 150 4.64 28.32 -3.66
N SER A 151 5.02 28.97 -2.56
CA SER A 151 5.16 30.43 -2.52
C SER A 151 6.39 30.96 -3.26
N LEU A 152 7.35 30.07 -3.58
CA LEU A 152 8.60 30.45 -4.26
C LEU A 152 8.42 30.49 -5.79
N PRO A 153 9.25 31.28 -6.51
CA PRO A 153 9.24 31.27 -7.97
C PRO A 153 9.54 29.88 -8.53
N LYS A 154 8.81 29.49 -9.58
CA LYS A 154 8.97 28.20 -10.26
C LYS A 154 10.45 27.93 -10.61
N GLY A 155 10.92 26.72 -10.28
CA GLY A 155 12.30 26.28 -10.54
C GLY A 155 13.32 26.64 -9.44
N SER A 156 12.94 27.43 -8.42
CA SER A 156 13.85 27.77 -7.32
C SER A 156 14.05 26.62 -6.33
N SER A 157 12.99 25.84 -6.08
CA SER A 157 12.90 24.85 -5.01
C SER A 157 13.95 23.73 -5.10
N TYR A 158 14.29 23.27 -6.31
CA TYR A 158 15.31 22.23 -6.52
C TYR A 158 16.68 22.65 -5.98
N SER A 159 17.07 23.91 -6.22
CA SER A 159 18.38 24.44 -5.81
C SER A 159 18.54 24.66 -4.31
N LEU A 160 17.45 24.50 -3.55
CA LEU A 160 17.44 24.70 -2.10
C LEU A 160 17.71 23.41 -1.32
N GLY A 161 17.47 22.25 -1.93
CA GLY A 161 17.63 20.95 -1.29
C GLY A 161 19.08 20.44 -1.28
N HIS A 162 19.29 19.29 -0.64
CA HIS A 162 20.58 18.60 -0.63
C HIS A 162 20.85 17.83 -1.92
N LEU A 163 22.08 17.91 -2.43
CA LEU A 163 22.51 17.10 -3.58
C LEU A 163 22.92 15.69 -3.14
N GLN A 164 22.83 14.72 -4.06
CA GLN A 164 23.14 13.31 -3.78
C GLN A 164 24.57 13.12 -3.26
N ASN A 165 25.55 13.79 -3.89
CA ASN A 165 26.97 13.75 -3.52
C ASN A 165 27.30 14.51 -2.22
N GLU A 166 26.41 15.38 -1.75
CA GLU A 166 26.55 16.05 -0.45
C GLU A 166 25.97 15.19 0.68
N THR A 167 24.89 14.46 0.40
CA THR A 167 24.23 13.59 1.38
C THR A 167 24.90 12.23 1.49
N VAL A 168 25.35 11.62 0.40
CA VAL A 168 25.97 10.29 0.38
C VAL A 168 27.46 10.44 0.05
N ILE A 169 28.32 10.38 1.08
CA ILE A 169 29.77 10.52 0.92
C ILE A 169 30.37 9.25 0.32
N GLN A 170 29.92 8.09 0.78
CA GLN A 170 30.42 6.80 0.33
C GLN A 170 29.28 5.79 0.26
N CYS A 171 29.23 5.02 -0.82
CA CYS A 171 28.26 3.98 -1.06
C CYS A 171 28.96 2.76 -1.66
N MET A 172 28.89 1.63 -0.96
CA MET A 172 29.47 0.36 -1.40
C MET A 172 28.40 -0.73 -1.40
N VAL A 173 28.41 -1.58 -2.43
CA VAL A 173 27.54 -2.75 -2.52
C VAL A 173 28.39 -4.00 -2.44
N LEU A 174 28.03 -4.88 -1.51
CA LEU A 174 28.60 -6.21 -1.37
C LEU A 174 27.67 -7.23 -2.05
N TYR A 175 28.18 -7.92 -3.06
CA TYR A 175 27.43 -8.98 -3.75
C TYR A 175 28.29 -10.23 -4.01
N LEU A 176 27.63 -11.34 -4.34
CA LEU A 176 28.26 -12.62 -4.62
C LEU A 176 28.44 -12.86 -6.12
N GLU A 177 29.63 -13.34 -6.49
CA GLU A 177 29.91 -13.90 -7.81
C GLU A 177 30.49 -15.31 -7.64
N GLY A 178 29.62 -16.31 -7.79
CA GLY A 178 29.91 -17.66 -7.34
C GLY A 178 30.12 -17.68 -5.82
N SER A 179 31.32 -18.08 -5.39
CA SER A 179 31.71 -18.09 -3.96
C SER A 179 32.46 -16.83 -3.53
N SER A 180 32.80 -15.95 -4.47
CA SER A 180 33.60 -14.75 -4.20
C SER A 180 32.70 -13.60 -3.75
N ARG A 181 33.19 -12.84 -2.76
CA ARG A 181 32.57 -11.61 -2.27
C ARG A 181 33.21 -10.42 -2.97
N ILE A 182 32.39 -9.66 -3.70
CA ILE A 182 32.83 -8.50 -4.44
C ILE A 182 32.22 -7.26 -3.82
N ILE A 183 33.04 -6.23 -3.62
CA ILE A 183 32.64 -4.91 -3.13
C ILE A 183 32.90 -3.93 -4.26
N GLU A 184 31.86 -3.25 -4.72
CA GLU A 184 31.97 -2.22 -5.75
C GLU A 184 31.23 -0.94 -5.33
N PRO A 185 31.70 0.24 -5.77
CA PRO A 185 30.99 1.49 -5.58
C PRO A 185 29.62 1.45 -6.27
N CYS A 186 28.63 2.07 -5.64
CA CYS A 186 27.24 2.06 -6.10
C CYS A 186 27.06 2.56 -7.55
N GLU A 187 27.90 3.48 -8.01
CA GLU A 187 27.87 4.03 -9.38
C GLU A 187 28.12 2.97 -10.47
N LYS A 188 28.77 1.86 -10.14
CA LYS A 188 29.06 0.78 -11.11
C LYS A 188 28.00 -0.31 -11.17
N VAL A 189 27.20 -0.45 -10.12
CA VAL A 189 26.35 -1.62 -9.87
C VAL A 189 24.87 -1.27 -9.70
N GLY A 190 24.54 -0.01 -9.89
CA GLY A 190 23.19 0.51 -9.77
C GLY A 190 23.10 1.93 -10.30
N ARG A 191 21.92 2.53 -10.11
CA ARG A 191 21.63 3.89 -10.53
C ARG A 191 21.01 4.66 -9.37
N TRP A 192 21.40 5.92 -9.25
CA TRP A 192 20.72 6.88 -8.40
C TRP A 192 19.63 7.61 -9.19
N ARG A 193 18.48 7.76 -8.56
CA ARG A 193 17.34 8.54 -9.05
C ARG A 193 17.03 9.64 -8.05
N HIS A 194 16.86 10.85 -8.52
CA HIS A 194 16.44 11.99 -7.71
C HIS A 194 14.97 12.24 -7.93
N PHE A 195 14.23 12.50 -6.86
CA PHE A 195 12.86 13.00 -6.96
C PHE A 195 12.62 14.11 -5.92
N PHE A 196 11.63 14.94 -6.19
CA PHE A 196 11.26 16.06 -5.31
C PHE A 196 10.10 15.66 -4.40
N HIS A 197 10.30 15.77 -3.10
CA HIS A 197 9.31 15.48 -2.06
C HIS A 197 8.85 16.77 -1.36
N ALA A 198 7.54 16.92 -1.15
CA ALA A 198 6.95 18.15 -0.61
C ALA A 198 7.45 18.53 0.81
N LEU A 199 7.87 17.56 1.61
CA LEU A 199 8.39 17.79 2.97
C LEU A 199 9.92 17.76 3.07
N TYR A 200 10.58 16.96 2.22
CA TYR A 200 12.02 16.66 2.35
C TYR A 200 12.86 17.27 1.22
N LEU A 201 12.21 17.96 0.28
CA LEU A 201 12.81 18.51 -0.94
C LEU A 201 13.51 17.40 -1.75
N ASN A 202 14.84 17.41 -1.83
CA ASN A 202 15.57 16.49 -2.68
C ASN A 202 15.78 15.15 -1.95
N CYS A 203 15.14 14.11 -2.48
CA CYS A 203 15.30 12.72 -2.06
C CYS A 203 16.03 11.93 -3.14
N HIS A 204 16.79 10.92 -2.71
CA HIS A 204 17.62 10.11 -3.60
C HIS A 204 17.32 8.63 -3.39
N SER A 205 16.89 7.95 -4.46
CA SER A 205 16.65 6.52 -4.50
C SER A 205 17.78 5.80 -5.21
N PHE A 206 18.32 4.74 -4.62
CA PHE A 206 19.30 3.86 -5.24
C PHE A 206 18.63 2.55 -5.65
N ASP A 207 18.74 2.24 -6.94
CA ASP A 207 18.29 0.97 -7.52
C ASP A 207 19.50 0.16 -7.98
N ILE A 208 19.53 -1.10 -7.56
CA ILE A 208 20.55 -2.06 -8.00
C ILE A 208 20.24 -2.55 -9.41
N ASP A 209 21.29 -2.79 -10.20
CA ASP A 209 21.15 -3.39 -11.52
C ASP A 209 20.42 -4.76 -11.42
N PRO A 210 19.34 -4.97 -12.20
CA PRO A 210 18.58 -6.22 -12.20
C PRO A 210 19.45 -7.49 -12.35
N SER A 211 20.57 -7.41 -13.06
CA SER A 211 21.50 -8.54 -13.32
C SER A 211 22.22 -9.07 -12.08
N ILE A 212 22.41 -8.24 -11.05
CA ILE A 212 23.05 -8.63 -9.78
C ILE A 212 22.09 -8.56 -8.59
N SER A 213 20.90 -7.97 -8.74
CA SER A 213 19.91 -7.74 -7.67
C SER A 213 19.69 -8.95 -6.75
N ARG A 214 19.64 -10.17 -7.28
CA ARG A 214 19.42 -11.42 -6.51
C ARG A 214 20.65 -11.95 -5.76
N ARG A 215 21.83 -11.38 -6.02
CA ARG A 215 23.13 -11.80 -5.48
C ARG A 215 23.69 -10.80 -4.47
N VAL A 216 23.02 -9.67 -4.27
CA VAL A 216 23.46 -8.64 -3.33
C VAL A 216 23.18 -9.08 -1.90
N LEU A 217 24.15 -8.83 -1.02
CA LEU A 217 24.08 -9.13 0.40
C LEU A 217 23.81 -7.89 1.24
N THR A 218 24.56 -6.81 1.00
CA THR A 218 24.55 -5.61 1.84
C THR A 218 24.84 -4.37 1.00
N ILE A 219 24.24 -3.24 1.37
CA ILE A 219 24.65 -1.90 0.95
C ILE A 219 25.18 -1.18 2.18
N GLU A 220 26.37 -0.59 2.05
CA GLU A 220 26.99 0.23 3.08
C GLU A 220 26.97 1.70 2.63
N LEU A 221 26.46 2.57 3.49
CA LEU A 221 26.29 4.00 3.22
C LEU A 221 26.90 4.82 4.34
N PHE A 222 27.71 5.82 3.95
CA PHE A 222 28.15 6.90 4.82
C PHE A 222 27.43 8.17 4.39
N SER A 223 26.42 8.57 5.16
CA SER A 223 25.65 9.78 4.88
C SER A 223 26.12 10.97 5.70
N TYR A 224 26.24 12.13 5.07
CA TYR A 224 26.45 13.41 5.74
C TYR A 224 25.16 14.23 5.75
N LEU A 225 24.64 14.44 6.95
CA LEU A 225 23.31 15.03 7.16
C LEU A 225 23.38 16.54 7.43
N ASN A 226 24.60 17.07 7.57
CA ASN A 226 24.88 18.50 7.71
C ASN A 226 24.04 19.15 8.83
N GLU A 227 24.05 18.50 9.99
CA GLU A 227 23.24 18.91 11.13
C GLU A 227 23.75 20.23 11.71
N ARG A 228 22.86 21.21 11.85
CA ARG A 228 23.21 22.58 12.29
C ARG A 228 23.13 22.71 13.80
N HIS A 229 23.96 21.95 14.51
CA HIS A 229 24.00 21.98 15.98
C HIS A 229 24.41 23.33 16.57
N ASP A 230 25.08 24.17 15.77
CA ASP A 230 25.57 25.49 16.21
C ASP A 230 24.49 26.59 16.11
N GLU A 231 23.35 26.32 15.46
CA GLU A 231 22.23 27.27 15.34
C GLU A 231 21.17 26.98 16.43
N VAL A 232 20.89 27.99 17.28
CA VAL A 232 19.84 27.88 18.32
C VAL A 232 18.44 27.98 17.71
N GLU A 233 18.31 28.65 16.57
CA GLU A 233 17.03 28.83 15.88
C GLU A 233 16.86 27.88 14.71
N CYS A 234 15.74 27.17 14.71
CA CYS A 234 15.39 26.31 13.60
C CYS A 234 14.68 27.08 12.48
N HIS A 235 15.41 27.49 11.45
CA HIS A 235 14.86 28.26 10.31
C HIS A 235 13.84 27.50 9.45
N ASP A 236 13.95 26.17 9.37
CA ASP A 236 13.12 25.28 8.56
C ASP A 236 12.12 24.44 9.37
N CYS A 237 11.86 24.81 10.64
CA CYS A 237 10.83 24.18 11.47
C CYS A 237 9.48 24.89 11.40
N PHE A 238 8.42 24.10 11.37
CA PHE A 238 7.04 24.52 11.55
C PHE A 238 6.52 24.05 12.90
N ALA A 239 5.93 24.97 13.68
CA ALA A 239 5.41 24.64 15.01
C ALA A 239 4.23 23.64 14.95
N SER A 240 3.44 23.69 13.89
CA SER A 240 2.32 22.76 13.61
C SER A 240 2.77 21.38 13.13
N GLU A 241 4.01 21.24 12.62
CA GLU A 241 4.52 20.00 12.06
C GLU A 241 5.71 19.48 12.87
N ILE A 242 5.43 18.63 13.86
CA ILE A 242 6.45 18.07 14.76
C ILE A 242 7.59 17.38 13.98
N LYS A 243 7.27 16.75 12.84
CA LYS A 243 8.26 16.08 11.98
C LYS A 243 9.34 17.03 11.44
N SER A 244 9.02 18.31 11.23
CA SER A 244 9.98 19.33 10.76
C SER A 244 11.06 19.67 11.80
N GLN A 245 10.84 19.29 13.06
CA GLN A 245 11.76 19.50 14.18
C GLN A 245 12.72 18.33 14.37
N LEU A 246 12.61 17.28 13.56
CA LEU A 246 13.51 16.15 13.60
C LEU A 246 14.80 16.46 12.84
N SER A 247 15.87 15.81 13.28
CA SER A 247 17.24 15.97 12.80
C SER A 247 17.78 14.59 12.45
N GLY A 248 18.50 14.49 11.32
CA GLY A 248 18.98 13.23 10.78
C GLY A 248 18.47 12.91 9.38
N ALA A 249 18.30 11.63 9.07
CA ALA A 249 17.87 11.16 7.76
C ALA A 249 16.60 10.32 7.88
N VAL A 250 15.81 10.26 6.81
CA VAL A 250 14.75 9.26 6.66
C VAL A 250 15.15 8.31 5.55
N VAL A 251 15.03 7.02 5.84
CA VAL A 251 15.33 5.94 4.90
C VAL A 251 14.08 5.10 4.67
N VAL A 252 13.82 4.78 3.41
CA VAL A 252 12.73 3.87 3.01
C VAL A 252 13.34 2.71 2.23
N VAL A 253 12.98 1.49 2.61
CA VAL A 253 13.30 0.29 1.84
C VAL A 253 12.02 -0.13 1.11
N HIS A 254 12.05 -0.14 -0.22
CA HIS A 254 10.87 -0.42 -1.03
C HIS A 254 11.21 -1.33 -2.22
N THR A 255 10.18 -1.86 -2.87
CA THR A 255 10.34 -2.72 -4.06
C THR A 255 11.17 -2.01 -5.14
N ALA A 256 11.96 -2.79 -5.88
CA ALA A 256 12.85 -2.25 -6.89
C ALA A 256 12.12 -1.40 -7.92
N SER A 257 12.67 -0.23 -8.26
CA SER A 257 12.13 0.69 -9.26
C SER A 257 10.76 1.32 -8.96
N THR A 258 10.12 1.09 -7.81
CA THR A 258 8.83 1.72 -7.44
C THR A 258 9.01 3.13 -6.86
N TYR A 259 7.92 3.90 -6.82
CA TYR A 259 7.89 5.21 -6.15
C TYR A 259 7.81 5.02 -4.62
N PRO A 260 8.71 5.63 -3.82
CA PRO A 260 8.82 5.38 -2.37
C PRO A 260 7.78 6.13 -1.52
N ASP A 261 7.16 5.45 -0.56
CA ASP A 261 6.31 6.09 0.46
C ASP A 261 7.15 6.58 1.66
N VAL A 262 7.77 7.75 1.48
CA VAL A 262 8.59 8.38 2.53
C VAL A 262 7.77 8.82 3.75
N ASN A 263 6.47 9.04 3.59
CA ASN A 263 5.64 9.59 4.67
C ASN A 263 5.18 8.52 5.66
N GLN A 264 4.89 7.31 5.17
CA GLN A 264 4.35 6.20 5.97
C GLN A 264 5.37 5.11 6.26
N GLU A 265 6.28 4.80 5.32
CA GLU A 265 7.24 3.70 5.45
C GLU A 265 8.66 4.16 5.83
N GLY A 266 8.85 5.46 6.08
CA GLY A 266 10.13 6.05 6.45
C GLY A 266 10.62 5.63 7.84
N ILE A 267 11.90 5.23 7.90
CA ILE A 267 12.65 4.95 9.12
C ILE A 267 13.59 6.12 9.40
N ASN A 268 13.44 6.77 10.55
CA ASN A 268 14.31 7.87 10.95
C ASN A 268 15.65 7.34 11.47
N LEU A 269 16.74 7.92 10.98
CA LEU A 269 18.11 7.63 11.35
C LEU A 269 18.73 8.82 12.06
N GLN A 270 19.29 8.56 13.24
CA GLN A 270 19.94 9.59 14.05
C GLN A 270 21.36 9.88 13.52
N PRO A 271 21.77 11.17 13.43
CA PRO A 271 23.15 11.50 13.12
C PRO A 271 24.12 10.96 14.19
N GLY A 272 25.37 10.70 13.79
CA GLY A 272 26.42 10.24 14.72
C GLY A 272 26.29 8.78 15.17
N THR A 273 25.42 7.99 14.53
CA THR A 273 25.21 6.57 14.85
C THR A 273 25.52 5.67 13.64
N LEU A 274 25.94 4.44 13.91
CA LEU A 274 26.00 3.36 12.92
C LEU A 274 24.72 2.52 13.07
N THR A 275 23.85 2.56 12.06
CA THR A 275 22.58 1.82 12.08
C THR A 275 22.61 0.64 11.10
N GLU A 276 22.31 -0.56 11.57
CA GLU A 276 22.14 -1.75 10.74
C GLU A 276 20.64 -2.05 10.56
N ILE A 277 20.15 -2.07 9.32
CA ILE A 277 18.75 -2.42 9.00
C ILE A 277 18.72 -3.81 8.35
N LYS A 278 18.12 -4.78 9.05
CA LYS A 278 17.92 -6.14 8.53
C LYS A 278 16.54 -6.26 7.92
N ILE A 279 16.49 -6.77 6.70
CA ILE A 279 15.26 -6.86 5.91
C ILE A 279 14.89 -8.32 5.64
N LYS A 280 13.59 -8.58 5.53
CA LYS A 280 13.04 -9.86 5.08
C LYS A 280 12.04 -9.58 3.97
N ALA A 281 12.30 -10.16 2.81
CA ALA A 281 11.38 -10.05 1.68
C ALA A 281 10.09 -10.84 1.94
N ILE A 282 8.96 -10.23 1.60
CA ILE A 282 7.63 -10.83 1.65
C ILE A 282 6.99 -10.59 0.28
N GLU A 283 6.57 -11.66 -0.37
CA GLU A 283 5.85 -11.60 -1.64
C GLU A 283 4.35 -11.85 -1.38
N ASN A 284 3.52 -10.88 -1.77
CA ASN A 284 2.07 -10.98 -1.65
C ASN A 284 1.45 -11.19 -3.02
N ILE A 285 0.79 -12.33 -3.21
CA ILE A 285 0.09 -12.67 -4.45
C ILE A 285 -1.41 -12.62 -4.18
N GLN A 286 -2.11 -11.72 -4.86
CA GLN A 286 -3.56 -11.57 -4.77
C GLN A 286 -4.27 -12.14 -6.01
N LYS A 287 -5.53 -12.53 -5.86
CA LYS A 287 -6.37 -13.04 -6.95
C LYS A 287 -7.09 -11.92 -7.71
N GLU A 288 -7.56 -12.26 -8.89
CA GLU A 288 -8.48 -11.44 -9.68
C GLU A 288 -9.92 -11.51 -9.10
N PRO A 289 -10.78 -10.51 -9.41
CA PRO A 289 -12.20 -10.57 -9.12
C PRO A 289 -12.86 -11.88 -9.61
N PRO A 290 -13.81 -12.47 -8.86
CA PRO A 290 -14.46 -11.96 -7.65
C PRO A 290 -13.70 -12.25 -6.34
N TYR A 291 -12.57 -12.97 -6.40
CA TYR A 291 -11.83 -13.43 -5.20
C TYR A 291 -10.79 -12.44 -4.68
N GLY A 292 -10.55 -11.34 -5.40
CA GLY A 292 -9.59 -10.32 -5.04
C GLY A 292 -9.76 -9.08 -5.91
N ARG A 293 -8.78 -8.17 -5.85
CA ARG A 293 -8.86 -6.85 -6.50
C ARG A 293 -7.76 -6.60 -7.53
N CYS A 294 -6.93 -7.60 -7.84
CA CYS A 294 -5.91 -7.45 -8.88
C CYS A 294 -6.53 -7.49 -10.28
N THR A 295 -6.01 -6.68 -11.18
CA THR A 295 -6.35 -6.71 -12.62
C THR A 295 -5.10 -7.08 -13.43
N ARG A 296 -5.29 -7.74 -14.57
CA ARG A 296 -4.18 -8.00 -15.52
C ARG A 296 -3.84 -6.80 -16.37
N ASP A 297 -4.78 -5.88 -16.51
CA ASP A 297 -4.64 -4.68 -17.35
C ASP A 297 -3.95 -3.53 -16.60
N THR A 298 -3.20 -3.82 -15.51
CA THR A 298 -2.41 -2.80 -14.83
C THR A 298 -1.25 -2.36 -15.71
N PRO A 299 -0.99 -1.05 -15.84
CA PRO A 299 0.23 -0.58 -16.49
C PRO A 299 1.44 -1.11 -15.71
N THR A 300 2.52 -1.46 -16.41
CA THR A 300 3.76 -1.92 -15.77
C THR A 300 4.57 -0.76 -15.19
N GLU A 301 4.42 0.42 -15.80
CA GLU A 301 5.12 1.64 -15.42
C GLU A 301 4.17 2.82 -15.27
N ILE A 302 4.52 3.72 -14.36
CA ILE A 302 3.81 4.96 -14.07
C ILE A 302 4.79 6.11 -14.31
N PRO A 303 4.43 7.13 -15.10
CA PRO A 303 5.27 8.30 -15.29
C PRO A 303 5.28 9.15 -14.01
N GLY A 304 6.47 9.55 -13.58
CA GLY A 304 6.69 10.53 -12.53
C GLY A 304 6.72 11.95 -13.07
N HIS A 305 6.44 12.91 -12.19
CA HIS A 305 6.51 14.34 -12.52
C HIS A 305 7.94 14.83 -12.79
N ASP A 306 8.93 14.08 -12.32
CA ASP A 306 10.37 14.26 -12.54
C ASP A 306 10.85 13.73 -13.91
N ASN A 307 9.92 13.41 -14.82
CA ASN A 307 10.21 12.86 -16.14
C ASN A 307 10.90 11.50 -16.10
N MET A 308 10.79 10.77 -14.98
CA MET A 308 11.23 9.39 -14.83
C MET A 308 10.04 8.42 -14.89
N SER A 309 10.30 7.14 -15.19
CA SER A 309 9.31 6.08 -15.06
C SER A 309 9.56 5.24 -13.81
N TYR A 310 8.48 4.87 -13.14
CA TYR A 310 8.47 4.05 -11.95
C TYR A 310 7.72 2.75 -12.23
N ALA A 311 8.19 1.64 -11.68
CA ALA A 311 7.43 0.40 -11.66
C ALA A 311 6.12 0.62 -10.92
N TYR A 312 5.04 0.01 -11.44
CA TYR A 312 3.71 0.17 -10.88
C TYR A 312 3.65 -0.27 -9.41
N SER A 313 3.06 0.58 -8.59
CA SER A 313 2.63 0.28 -7.22
C SER A 313 1.32 1.03 -6.95
N GLU A 314 0.49 0.50 -6.04
CA GLU A 314 -0.76 1.16 -5.64
C GLU A 314 -0.50 2.58 -5.13
N TYR A 315 0.55 2.74 -4.30
CA TYR A 315 0.99 4.03 -3.80
C TYR A 315 1.45 4.98 -4.92
N GLY A 316 2.31 4.49 -5.84
CA GLY A 316 2.78 5.29 -6.97
C GLY A 316 1.64 5.76 -7.87
N CYS A 317 0.62 4.92 -8.08
CA CYS A 317 -0.58 5.28 -8.83
C CYS A 317 -1.40 6.38 -8.14
N ARG A 318 -1.55 6.30 -6.82
CA ARG A 318 -2.20 7.35 -6.03
C ARG A 318 -1.44 8.67 -6.09
N MET A 319 -0.11 8.62 -6.02
CA MET A 319 0.72 9.84 -6.12
C MET A 319 0.63 10.48 -7.51
N TYR A 320 0.65 9.66 -8.57
CA TYR A 320 0.47 10.13 -9.94
C TYR A 320 -0.89 10.82 -10.14
N THR A 321 -1.98 10.26 -9.62
CA THR A 321 -3.31 10.86 -9.76
C THR A 321 -3.48 12.18 -9.01
N ILE A 322 -2.83 12.33 -7.83
CA ILE A 322 -2.82 13.60 -7.08
C ILE A 322 -2.07 14.71 -7.83
N GLN A 323 -1.01 14.36 -8.57
CA GLN A 323 -0.16 15.33 -9.27
C GLN A 323 -0.71 15.77 -10.63
N VAL A 324 -1.65 15.02 -11.21
CA VAL A 324 -2.24 15.29 -12.55
C VAL A 324 -3.63 15.95 -12.47
N GLY A 325 -4.33 15.82 -11.33
CA GLY A 325 -5.66 16.40 -11.11
C GLY A 325 -5.63 17.87 -10.75
#